data_AF-A0A8B9F5I9-F1
#
_entry.id   AF-A0A8B9F5I9-F1
#
_cell.length_a   1.000
_cell.length_b   1.000
_cell.length_c   1.000
_cell.angle_alpha   90.00
_cell.angle_beta   90.00
_cell.angle_gamma   90.00
#
_symmetry.space_group_name_H-M   'P 1'
#
loop_
_entity.id
_entity.type
_entity.pdbx_description
1 polymer ?
#
loop_
_entity_poly.entity_id
_entity_poly.type
_entity_poly.pdbx_seq_one_letter_code
_entity_poly.pdbx_strand_id
1 'polypeptide(L)'
;MCDMYLRGPSGVITSPNYPVQYDNNAYCVWVITALNPAKVGLGAASPCPCFSALAEMLCSCKQINKPDKGICCLPWHSIHINMLHLCQVIKLTFEEFELERGYDTLTVGDGGQVGDQKTVLYVLTGTTVPDLIVSTHHQMWLLFQTDSVSNLLGFKATYEEIDQGSCGDPGIPAYGRREGSTFRHGDSLKFDCQPAFELKGQKTITCQKSSQWSAQKPVCVCKSVRRRL
;
A
#
# COMPACT_ATOMS: atom_id res chain seq x y z
N MET A 1 -11.21 -13.45 -14.44
CA MET A 1 -9.93 -14.18 -14.38
C MET A 1 -9.23 -13.71 -13.11
N CYS A 2 -9.06 -14.58 -12.13
CA CYS A 2 -8.20 -14.34 -10.98
C CYS A 2 -6.96 -15.24 -11.06
N ASP A 3 -5.99 -15.08 -10.18
CA ASP A 3 -4.64 -15.67 -10.28
C ASP A 3 -3.73 -14.94 -11.27
N MET A 4 -3.21 -13.79 -10.84
CA MET A 4 -2.34 -12.95 -11.66
C MET A 4 -1.07 -12.51 -10.92
N TYR A 5 0.01 -12.39 -11.70
CA TYR A 5 1.24 -11.73 -11.30
C TYR A 5 1.30 -10.36 -11.95
N LEU A 6 1.07 -9.33 -11.14
CA LEU A 6 0.99 -7.94 -11.58
C LEU A 6 2.34 -7.27 -11.38
N ARG A 7 2.81 -6.58 -12.43
CA ARG A 7 4.05 -5.81 -12.43
C ARG A 7 3.80 -4.48 -13.11
N GLY A 8 4.34 -3.41 -12.54
CA GLY A 8 4.20 -2.08 -13.09
C GLY A 8 3.83 -1.04 -12.04
N PRO A 9 3.94 0.25 -12.41
CA PRO A 9 3.77 1.38 -11.49
C PRO A 9 2.35 1.56 -10.98
N SER A 10 1.36 0.98 -11.66
CA SER A 10 -0.04 1.03 -11.24
C SER A 10 -0.87 0.00 -11.97
N GLY A 11 -2.05 -0.32 -11.45
CA GLY A 11 -3.04 -1.14 -12.12
C GLY A 11 -4.35 -1.25 -11.35
N VAL A 12 -5.29 -2.03 -11.90
CA VAL A 12 -6.63 -2.24 -11.36
C VAL A 12 -6.83 -3.72 -11.07
N ILE A 13 -7.45 -4.03 -9.93
CA ILE A 13 -7.80 -5.38 -9.50
C ILE A 13 -9.28 -5.38 -9.15
N THR A 14 -10.03 -6.31 -9.71
CA THR A 14 -11.45 -6.48 -9.40
C THR A 14 -11.72 -7.90 -8.95
N SER A 15 -12.76 -8.09 -8.14
CA SER A 15 -13.34 -9.41 -7.96
C SER A 15 -13.74 -10.01 -9.31
N PRO A 16 -13.76 -11.35 -9.45
CA PRO A 16 -14.33 -12.01 -10.62
C PRO A 16 -15.75 -11.49 -10.90
N ASN A 17 -16.06 -11.32 -12.19
CA ASN A 17 -17.37 -10.87 -12.70
C ASN A 17 -17.79 -9.42 -12.40
N TYR A 18 -16.99 -8.66 -11.63
CA TYR A 18 -17.27 -7.24 -11.36
C TYR A 18 -17.57 -6.45 -12.67
N PRO A 19 -18.62 -5.60 -12.71
CA PRO A 19 -19.46 -5.12 -11.60
C PRO A 19 -20.68 -6.00 -11.28
N VAL A 20 -20.67 -7.27 -11.71
CA VAL A 20 -21.67 -8.28 -11.32
C VAL A 20 -21.14 -9.06 -10.11
N GLN A 21 -22.05 -9.71 -9.38
CA GLN A 21 -21.73 -10.53 -8.22
C GLN A 21 -20.65 -11.58 -8.50
N TYR A 22 -19.74 -11.77 -7.53
CA TYR A 22 -18.66 -12.77 -7.62
C TYR A 22 -19.19 -14.19 -7.43
N ASP A 23 -18.42 -15.20 -7.84
CA ASP A 23 -18.81 -16.61 -7.69
C ASP A 23 -18.61 -17.13 -6.25
N ASN A 24 -19.44 -18.09 -5.85
CA ASN A 24 -19.27 -18.84 -4.60
C ASN A 24 -18.10 -19.83 -4.72
N ASN A 25 -17.48 -20.18 -3.60
CA ASN A 25 -16.31 -21.06 -3.50
C ASN A 25 -15.11 -20.59 -4.33
N ALA A 26 -15.00 -19.28 -4.55
CA ALA A 26 -13.89 -18.67 -5.24
C ALA A 26 -12.64 -18.72 -4.35
N TYR A 27 -11.50 -19.00 -4.99
CA TYR A 27 -10.18 -18.90 -4.39
C TYR A 27 -9.30 -18.18 -5.40
N CYS A 28 -8.95 -16.94 -5.11
CA CYS A 28 -8.35 -16.03 -6.08
C CYS A 28 -7.13 -15.34 -5.46
N VAL A 29 -6.00 -15.39 -6.17
CA VAL A 29 -4.73 -14.81 -5.73
C VAL A 29 -4.28 -13.70 -6.67
N TRP A 30 -3.75 -12.62 -6.13
CA TRP A 30 -2.98 -11.64 -6.91
C TRP A 30 -1.66 -11.37 -6.21
N VAL A 31 -0.57 -11.35 -6.97
CA VAL A 31 0.76 -10.97 -6.47
C VAL A 31 1.20 -9.73 -7.21
N ILE A 32 1.34 -8.63 -6.50
CA ILE A 32 1.78 -7.33 -7.03
C ILE A 32 3.26 -7.16 -6.68
N THR A 33 4.09 -6.87 -7.67
CA THR A 33 5.51 -6.60 -7.48
C THR A 33 5.84 -5.19 -7.98
N ALA A 34 6.34 -4.34 -7.07
CA ALA A 34 6.87 -3.03 -7.42
C ALA A 34 8.15 -3.21 -8.26
N LEU A 35 8.23 -2.50 -9.39
CA LEU A 35 9.37 -2.51 -10.28
C LEU A 35 10.39 -1.47 -9.81
N ASN A 36 11.45 -1.92 -9.14
CA ASN A 36 12.61 -1.03 -8.96
C ASN A 36 13.11 -0.55 -10.35
N PRO A 37 13.23 0.76 -10.60
CA PRO A 37 13.71 1.28 -11.89
C PRO A 37 15.15 0.85 -12.25
N ALA A 38 15.85 0.12 -11.37
CA ALA A 38 17.22 -0.36 -11.57
C ALA A 38 17.37 -1.59 -12.50
N LYS A 39 16.29 -2.12 -13.10
CA LYS A 39 16.38 -3.26 -14.04
C LYS A 39 15.73 -2.99 -15.40
N VAL A 40 16.29 -2.05 -16.17
CA VAL A 40 16.24 -2.11 -17.64
C VAL A 40 17.62 -1.73 -18.19
N GLY A 41 18.58 -2.65 -18.02
CA GLY A 41 19.92 -2.52 -18.56
C GLY A 41 20.70 -3.81 -18.32
N LEU A 42 21.12 -4.48 -19.40
CA LEU A 42 21.95 -5.67 -19.36
C LEU A 42 23.24 -5.40 -18.56
N GLY A 43 23.34 -5.94 -17.35
CA GLY A 43 24.52 -5.85 -16.51
C GLY A 43 24.16 -6.22 -15.08
N ALA A 44 24.72 -7.31 -14.58
CA ALA A 44 24.46 -7.83 -13.25
C ALA A 44 24.81 -6.80 -12.15
N ALA A 45 23.80 -6.09 -11.65
CA ALA A 45 23.83 -5.47 -10.34
C ALA A 45 22.90 -6.29 -9.42
N SER A 46 23.48 -6.91 -8.40
CA SER A 46 22.77 -7.48 -7.26
C SER A 46 21.83 -6.44 -6.63
N PRO A 47 20.67 -6.83 -6.08
CA PRO A 47 19.72 -5.87 -5.51
C PRO A 47 20.38 -5.10 -4.36
N CYS A 48 20.41 -3.76 -4.46
CA CYS A 48 20.72 -2.93 -3.31
C CYS A 48 19.66 -3.19 -2.23
N PRO A 49 20.05 -3.49 -0.98
CA PRO A 49 19.14 -3.40 0.14
C PRO A 49 18.62 -1.96 0.21
N CYS A 50 17.34 -1.79 0.52
CA CYS A 50 16.85 -0.47 0.85
C CYS A 50 17.44 -0.04 2.18
N PHE A 51 18.48 0.79 2.15
CA PHE A 51 19.11 1.25 3.38
C PHE A 51 18.25 2.35 4.02
N SER A 52 17.67 2.02 5.18
CA SER A 52 17.29 3.03 6.17
C SER A 52 18.55 3.81 6.58
N ALA A 53 18.46 5.13 6.63
CA ALA A 53 19.58 6.06 6.86
C ALA A 53 20.17 6.02 8.29
N LEU A 54 20.63 4.85 8.77
CA LEU A 54 21.38 4.70 10.03
C LEU A 54 22.54 3.69 9.94
N ALA A 55 22.99 3.30 8.76
CA ALA A 55 24.18 2.46 8.62
C ALA A 55 25.40 3.31 8.23
N GLU A 56 26.21 3.69 9.22
CA GLU A 56 27.63 3.88 8.97
C GLU A 56 28.19 2.57 8.40
N MET A 57 28.98 2.69 7.33
CA MET A 57 29.68 1.63 6.59
C MET A 57 28.82 0.67 5.75
N LEU A 58 29.06 0.71 4.44
CA LEU A 58 28.78 -0.44 3.57
C LEU A 58 30.05 -0.95 2.89
N CYS A 59 30.33 -2.22 3.19
CA CYS A 59 31.25 -3.09 2.49
C CYS A 59 30.61 -3.51 1.16
N SER A 60 31.38 -3.51 0.06
CA SER A 60 30.94 -4.08 -1.21
C SER A 60 31.67 -5.40 -1.46
N CYS A 61 30.93 -6.49 -1.58
CA CYS A 61 31.43 -7.81 -1.94
C CYS A 61 31.66 -7.88 -3.45
N LYS A 62 32.92 -7.81 -3.90
CA LYS A 62 33.32 -8.18 -5.26
C LYS A 62 33.82 -9.64 -5.21
N GLN A 63 33.31 -10.51 -6.09
CA GLN A 63 33.75 -11.90 -6.19
C GLN A 63 35.29 -11.98 -6.32
N ILE A 64 35.94 -12.73 -5.42
CA ILE A 64 37.39 -12.93 -5.44
C ILE A 64 37.68 -14.26 -6.13
N ASN A 65 38.36 -14.20 -7.27
CA ASN A 65 39.34 -15.20 -7.64
C ASN A 65 40.72 -14.54 -7.64
N LYS A 66 41.58 -15.04 -6.75
CA LYS A 66 43.06 -14.84 -6.62
C LYS A 66 43.60 -13.61 -5.86
N PRO A 67 44.83 -13.76 -5.29
CA PRO A 67 45.20 -13.25 -3.98
C PRO A 67 46.13 -12.03 -4.06
N ASP A 68 46.29 -11.42 -2.88
CA ASP A 68 47.27 -10.39 -2.54
C ASP A 68 47.00 -8.94 -2.97
N LYS A 69 46.71 -8.16 -1.91
CA LYS A 69 46.94 -6.71 -1.72
C LYS A 69 45.99 -5.72 -2.41
N GLY A 70 45.23 -5.01 -1.55
CA GLY A 70 44.72 -3.66 -1.83
C GLY A 70 43.21 -3.50 -1.67
N ILE A 71 42.78 -3.05 -0.48
CA ILE A 71 41.43 -2.50 -0.27
C ILE A 71 41.43 -1.09 -0.89
N CYS A 72 40.69 -0.87 -1.97
CA CYS A 72 40.40 0.47 -2.47
C CYS A 72 39.06 0.95 -1.91
N CYS A 73 39.08 1.59 -0.75
CA CYS A 73 38.02 2.49 -0.32
C CYS A 73 38.39 3.90 -0.80
N LEU A 74 37.64 4.46 -1.75
CA LEU A 74 37.84 5.85 -2.16
C LEU A 74 36.90 6.77 -1.36
N PRO A 75 37.38 7.95 -0.89
CA PRO A 75 36.56 8.94 -0.21
C PRO A 75 35.64 9.65 -1.20
N TRP A 76 34.37 9.84 -0.82
CA TRP A 76 33.39 10.57 -1.61
C TRP A 76 33.68 12.07 -1.59
N HIS A 77 34.41 12.57 -2.59
CA HIS A 77 34.27 13.95 -3.08
C HIS A 77 34.32 13.92 -4.61
N SER A 78 33.33 14.56 -5.24
CA SER A 78 33.08 14.63 -6.68
C SER A 78 32.48 13.37 -7.31
N ILE A 79 31.15 13.29 -7.25
CA ILE A 79 30.24 13.00 -8.37
C ILE A 79 28.82 13.35 -7.87
N HIS A 80 28.24 14.47 -8.36
CA HIS A 80 26.81 14.73 -8.26
C HIS A 80 26.08 13.85 -9.29
N ILE A 81 25.89 12.56 -8.96
CA ILE A 81 24.84 11.77 -9.60
C ILE A 81 23.67 11.79 -8.62
N ASN A 82 22.51 12.27 -9.07
CA ASN A 82 21.22 12.11 -8.40
C ASN A 82 20.87 10.61 -8.32
N MET A 83 21.54 9.88 -7.43
CA MET A 83 21.37 8.45 -7.24
C MET A 83 20.29 8.19 -6.18
N LEU A 84 19.08 8.69 -6.43
CA LEU A 84 17.86 8.35 -5.71
C LEU A 84 17.11 7.31 -6.56
N HIS A 85 17.50 6.04 -6.45
CA HIS A 85 16.63 4.95 -6.91
C HIS A 85 15.91 4.39 -5.69
N LEU A 86 14.69 4.91 -5.53
CA LEU A 86 13.74 4.70 -4.45
C LEU A 86 13.31 3.24 -4.42
N CYS A 87 13.31 2.60 -3.25
CA CYS A 87 12.59 1.35 -3.09
C CYS A 87 11.12 1.70 -3.06
N GLN A 88 10.42 1.26 -4.08
CA GLN A 88 9.00 1.48 -4.17
C GLN A 88 8.26 0.38 -3.40
N VAL A 89 7.21 0.80 -2.72
CA VAL A 89 6.23 -0.06 -2.08
C VAL A 89 4.90 0.10 -2.79
N ILE A 90 3.95 -0.78 -2.49
CA ILE A 90 2.65 -0.81 -3.14
C ILE A 90 1.62 -0.15 -2.22
N LYS A 91 0.93 0.87 -2.74
CA LYS A 91 -0.29 1.41 -2.13
C LYS A 91 -1.50 0.80 -2.83
N LEU A 92 -2.41 0.22 -2.05
CA LEU A 92 -3.68 -0.34 -2.50
C LEU A 92 -4.82 0.57 -2.02
N THR A 93 -5.71 0.97 -2.92
CA THR A 93 -6.91 1.77 -2.61
C THR A 93 -8.16 1.08 -3.15
N PHE A 94 -9.28 1.25 -2.47
CA PHE A 94 -10.57 0.67 -2.87
C PHE A 94 -11.53 1.77 -3.33
N GLU A 95 -12.17 1.56 -4.48
CA GLU A 95 -13.25 2.41 -4.98
C GLU A 95 -14.61 1.88 -4.49
N GLU A 96 -14.79 0.56 -4.59
CA GLU A 96 -15.99 -0.16 -4.15
C GLU A 96 -15.60 -1.43 -3.41
N PHE A 97 -16.38 -1.80 -2.40
CA PHE A 97 -16.13 -2.99 -1.58
C PHE A 97 -17.43 -3.50 -0.93
N GLU A 98 -17.90 -4.65 -1.39
CA GLU A 98 -19.08 -5.35 -0.91
C GLU A 98 -18.82 -6.86 -0.91
N LEU A 99 -18.48 -7.40 0.26
CA LEU A 99 -18.34 -8.84 0.52
C LEU A 99 -19.34 -9.29 1.59
N GLU A 100 -19.71 -10.57 1.59
CA GLU A 100 -20.50 -11.14 2.67
C GLU A 100 -19.77 -11.01 4.00
N ARG A 101 -20.42 -10.32 4.96
CA ARG A 101 -19.80 -9.98 6.24
C ARG A 101 -19.51 -11.23 7.08
N GLY A 102 -18.23 -11.51 7.29
CA GLY A 102 -17.74 -12.54 8.19
C GLY A 102 -17.55 -13.92 7.55
N TYR A 103 -17.91 -14.09 6.28
CA TYR A 103 -17.81 -15.36 5.55
C TYR A 103 -16.87 -15.21 4.36
N ASP A 104 -17.10 -14.19 3.54
CA ASP A 104 -16.24 -13.87 2.41
C ASP A 104 -15.16 -12.88 2.83
N THR A 105 -13.93 -13.15 2.41
CA THR A 105 -12.77 -12.38 2.84
C THR A 105 -11.83 -12.03 1.71
N LEU A 106 -11.33 -10.78 1.74
CA LEU A 106 -10.16 -10.36 1.00
C LEU A 106 -9.01 -10.16 1.99
N THR A 107 -8.09 -11.11 2.03
CA THR A 107 -6.87 -11.01 2.84
C THR A 107 -5.79 -10.29 2.05
N VAL A 108 -5.19 -9.26 2.65
CA VAL A 108 -4.08 -8.49 2.09
C VAL A 108 -2.85 -8.77 2.93
N GLY A 109 -1.78 -9.22 2.30
CA GLY A 109 -0.52 -9.51 2.96
C GLY A 109 0.68 -8.92 2.23
N ASP A 110 1.77 -8.81 2.98
CA ASP A 110 3.03 -8.22 2.55
C ASP A 110 4.04 -9.31 2.15
N GLY A 111 5.03 -8.93 1.35
CA GLY A 111 6.06 -9.82 0.83
C GLY A 111 5.59 -10.72 -0.32
N GLY A 112 6.43 -11.71 -0.66
CA GLY A 112 6.20 -12.59 -1.81
C GLY A 112 5.58 -13.96 -1.49
N GLN A 113 5.42 -14.29 -0.20
CA GLN A 113 4.88 -15.58 0.23
C GLN A 113 3.37 -15.46 0.49
N VAL A 114 2.56 -15.86 -0.50
CA VAL A 114 1.10 -15.84 -0.41
C VAL A 114 0.62 -16.74 0.73
N GLY A 115 -0.25 -16.20 1.59
CA GLY A 115 -0.84 -16.95 2.70
C GLY A 115 0.03 -17.05 3.96
N ASP A 116 1.20 -16.40 4.02
CA ASP A 116 1.98 -16.33 5.26
C ASP A 116 1.24 -15.48 6.31
N GLN A 117 0.73 -16.13 7.35
CA GLN A 117 -0.01 -15.48 8.43
C GLN A 117 0.79 -14.39 9.15
N LYS A 118 2.13 -14.44 9.12
CA LYS A 118 2.98 -13.43 9.76
C LYS A 118 3.05 -12.13 8.98
N THR A 119 2.74 -12.14 7.69
CA THR A 119 2.81 -10.96 6.83
C THR A 119 1.43 -10.44 6.44
N VAL A 120 0.35 -11.00 6.98
CA VAL A 120 -1.01 -10.47 6.81
C VAL A 120 -1.10 -9.07 7.41
N LEU A 121 -1.52 -8.11 6.58
CA LEU A 121 -1.79 -6.74 6.97
C LEU A 121 -3.24 -6.58 7.41
N TYR A 122 -4.17 -7.09 6.60
CA TYR A 122 -5.61 -6.96 6.82
C TYR A 122 -6.38 -8.18 6.33
N VAL A 123 -7.47 -8.50 7.03
CA VAL A 123 -8.52 -9.43 6.57
C VAL A 123 -9.79 -8.63 6.43
N LEU A 124 -10.23 -8.38 5.20
CA LEU A 124 -11.31 -7.46 4.87
C LEU A 124 -12.59 -8.22 4.57
N THR A 125 -13.73 -7.71 5.08
CA THR A 125 -15.06 -8.31 4.87
C THR A 125 -16.16 -7.25 5.07
N GLY A 126 -17.39 -7.54 4.63
CA GLY A 126 -18.52 -6.63 4.71
C GLY A 126 -18.54 -5.58 3.60
N THR A 127 -19.28 -4.49 3.84
CA THR A 127 -19.63 -3.48 2.82
C THR A 127 -19.03 -2.09 3.07
N THR A 128 -18.13 -1.98 4.06
CA THR A 128 -17.45 -0.71 4.33
C THR A 128 -16.19 -0.64 3.50
N VAL A 129 -16.07 0.39 2.66
CA VAL A 129 -14.87 0.62 1.84
C VAL A 129 -13.65 0.78 2.78
N PRO A 130 -12.63 -0.09 2.66
CA PRO A 130 -11.42 -0.01 3.47
C PRO A 130 -10.63 1.27 3.19
N ASP A 131 -9.79 1.68 4.15
CA ASP A 131 -8.77 2.69 3.86
C ASP A 131 -7.76 2.17 2.85
N LEU A 132 -6.95 3.10 2.32
CA LEU A 132 -5.75 2.72 1.62
C LEU A 132 -4.85 1.87 2.53
N ILE A 133 -4.19 0.89 1.94
CA ILE A 133 -3.24 0.00 2.59
C ILE A 133 -1.91 0.13 1.87
N VAL A 134 -0.84 0.42 2.61
CA VAL A 134 0.51 0.47 2.03
C VAL A 134 1.33 -0.75 2.47
N SER A 135 2.02 -1.41 1.55
CA SER A 135 2.98 -2.46 1.88
C SER A 135 4.24 -1.90 2.54
N THR A 136 4.94 -2.72 3.31
CA THR A 136 6.29 -2.41 3.80
C THR A 136 7.38 -3.08 2.96
N HIS A 137 7.02 -4.03 2.09
CA HIS A 137 7.92 -4.66 1.12
C HIS A 137 7.58 -4.28 -0.33
N HIS A 138 8.52 -4.61 -1.23
CA HIS A 138 8.39 -4.47 -2.69
C HIS A 138 7.40 -5.46 -3.35
N GLN A 139 6.77 -6.32 -2.57
CA GLN A 139 5.75 -7.27 -3.01
C GLN A 139 4.58 -7.24 -2.05
N MET A 140 3.36 -7.33 -2.59
CA MET A 140 2.11 -7.46 -1.85
C MET A 140 1.32 -8.60 -2.48
N TRP A 141 0.56 -9.34 -1.68
CA TRP A 141 -0.36 -10.35 -2.18
C TRP A 141 -1.76 -10.14 -1.64
N LEU A 142 -2.74 -10.50 -2.46
CA LEU A 142 -4.16 -10.47 -2.15
C LEU A 142 -4.70 -11.89 -2.31
N LEU A 143 -5.49 -12.35 -1.35
CA LEU A 143 -6.18 -13.63 -1.36
C LEU A 143 -7.67 -13.37 -1.12
N PHE A 144 -8.48 -13.58 -2.15
CA PHE A 144 -9.93 -13.51 -2.07
C PHE A 144 -10.51 -14.92 -1.96
N GLN A 145 -11.27 -15.16 -0.90
CA GLN A 145 -11.90 -16.44 -0.61
C GLN A 145 -13.38 -16.24 -0.32
N THR A 146 -14.23 -17.03 -0.96
CA THR A 146 -15.68 -17.01 -0.76
C THR A 146 -16.21 -18.36 -0.32
N ASP A 147 -17.35 -18.34 0.36
CA ASP A 147 -18.03 -19.54 0.84
C ASP A 147 -19.03 -20.10 -0.21
N SER A 148 -19.88 -21.05 0.18
CA SER A 148 -20.81 -21.72 -0.74
C SER A 148 -22.14 -20.98 -1.00
N VAL A 149 -22.40 -19.86 -0.32
CA VAL A 149 -23.69 -19.14 -0.29
C VAL A 149 -23.47 -17.63 -0.52
N SER A 150 -24.54 -16.89 -0.81
CA SER A 150 -24.59 -15.40 -0.80
C SER A 150 -23.39 -14.65 -1.39
N ASN A 151 -23.51 -14.18 -2.62
CA ASN A 151 -22.56 -13.25 -3.22
C ASN A 151 -23.09 -11.82 -3.27
N LEU A 152 -22.17 -10.86 -3.19
CA LEU A 152 -22.40 -9.44 -3.40
C LEU A 152 -21.61 -8.95 -4.63
N LEU A 153 -21.64 -7.65 -4.92
CA LEU A 153 -20.97 -7.05 -6.09
C LEU A 153 -19.45 -7.24 -6.11
N GLY A 154 -18.83 -7.47 -4.95
CA GLY A 154 -17.41 -7.68 -4.82
C GLY A 154 -16.64 -6.38 -4.64
N PHE A 155 -15.49 -6.25 -5.29
CA PHE A 155 -14.63 -5.08 -5.06
C PHE A 155 -13.94 -4.60 -6.33
N LYS A 156 -13.60 -3.31 -6.33
CA LYS A 156 -12.72 -2.68 -7.30
C LYS A 156 -11.63 -1.92 -6.56
N ALA A 157 -10.40 -2.38 -6.71
CA ALA A 157 -9.22 -1.81 -6.11
C ALA A 157 -8.25 -1.33 -7.18
N THR A 158 -7.45 -0.32 -6.84
CA THR A 158 -6.33 0.15 -7.65
C THR A 158 -5.07 0.07 -6.83
N TYR A 159 -3.97 -0.34 -7.46
CA TYR A 159 -2.66 -0.29 -6.84
C TYR A 159 -1.77 0.73 -7.57
N GLU A 160 -0.85 1.32 -6.82
CA GLU A 160 0.19 2.19 -7.36
C GLU A 160 1.49 2.06 -6.56
N GLU A 161 2.61 2.29 -7.22
CA GLU A 161 3.93 2.35 -6.60
C GLU A 161 4.12 3.72 -5.94
N ILE A 162 4.53 3.70 -4.67
CA ILE A 162 4.91 4.90 -3.92
C ILE A 162 6.27 4.71 -3.25
N ASP A 163 6.87 5.81 -2.82
CA ASP A 163 8.14 5.76 -2.09
C ASP A 163 7.99 5.05 -0.74
N GLN A 164 8.94 4.17 -0.41
CA GLN A 164 9.02 3.59 0.93
C GLN A 164 9.13 4.68 2.00
N GLY A 165 8.50 4.45 3.15
CA GLY A 165 8.45 5.44 4.24
C GLY A 165 7.31 6.46 4.11
N SER A 166 6.38 6.22 3.17
CA SER A 166 5.15 6.99 2.99
C SER A 166 3.94 6.14 3.38
N CYS A 167 2.90 6.78 3.93
CA CYS A 167 1.59 6.17 4.14
C CYS A 167 0.63 6.40 2.96
N GLY A 168 1.07 7.04 1.88
CA GLY A 168 0.20 7.39 0.76
C GLY A 168 -0.81 8.50 1.09
N ASP A 169 -1.34 9.15 0.05
CA ASP A 169 -2.33 10.21 0.22
C ASP A 169 -3.74 9.63 0.52
N PRO A 170 -4.33 9.86 1.71
CA PRO A 170 -5.70 9.42 2.02
C PRO A 170 -6.78 10.19 1.25
N GLY A 171 -6.43 11.32 0.65
CA GLY A 171 -7.31 12.25 -0.02
C GLY A 171 -7.96 13.27 0.93
N ILE A 172 -9.00 13.94 0.44
CA ILE A 172 -9.79 14.92 1.18
C ILE A 172 -11.22 14.41 1.26
N PRO A 173 -11.89 14.45 2.43
CA PRO A 173 -13.28 14.06 2.52
C PRO A 173 -14.19 15.01 1.75
N ALA A 174 -15.23 14.46 1.12
CA ALA A 174 -16.28 15.26 0.49
C ALA A 174 -16.86 16.25 1.50
N TYR A 175 -17.09 17.51 1.09
CA TYR A 175 -17.57 18.60 1.95
C TYR A 175 -16.66 18.92 3.15
N GLY A 176 -15.38 18.54 3.08
CA GLY A 176 -14.36 18.88 4.05
C GLY A 176 -13.12 19.49 3.44
N ARG A 177 -12.12 19.72 4.28
CA ARG A 177 -10.78 20.21 3.93
C ARG A 177 -9.73 19.49 4.75
N ARG A 178 -8.50 19.51 4.24
CA ARG A 178 -7.32 18.96 4.90
C ARG A 178 -6.24 20.02 5.04
N GLU A 179 -5.61 20.07 6.21
CA GLU A 179 -4.35 20.74 6.47
C GLU A 179 -3.22 19.70 6.45
N GLY A 180 -2.12 20.00 5.74
CA GLY A 180 -1.00 19.09 5.50
C GLY A 180 -0.98 18.49 4.08
N SER A 181 0.22 18.32 3.55
CA SER A 181 0.46 17.88 2.17
C SER A 181 1.62 16.87 2.03
N THR A 182 2.16 16.41 3.14
CA THR A 182 3.24 15.41 3.18
C THR A 182 2.72 14.15 3.87
N PHE A 183 3.24 13.00 3.45
CA PHE A 183 2.72 11.69 3.81
C PHE A 183 3.80 10.76 4.35
N ARG A 184 4.94 11.31 4.77
CA ARG A 184 6.07 10.54 5.29
C ARG A 184 5.80 10.12 6.74
N HIS A 185 6.49 9.08 7.19
CA HIS A 185 6.42 8.64 8.59
C HIS A 185 6.63 9.82 9.56
N GLY A 186 5.70 10.01 10.50
CA GLY A 186 5.66 11.12 11.45
C GLY A 186 4.82 12.31 11.02
N ASP A 187 4.52 12.46 9.73
CA ASP A 187 3.66 13.54 9.24
C ASP A 187 2.23 13.38 9.74
N SER A 188 1.57 14.50 9.97
CA SER A 188 0.18 14.52 10.45
C SER A 188 -0.71 15.37 9.55
N LEU A 189 -1.91 14.85 9.28
CA LEU A 189 -2.94 15.52 8.51
C LEU A 189 -4.10 15.87 9.43
N LYS A 190 -4.65 17.08 9.29
CA LYS A 190 -5.78 17.55 10.09
C LYS A 190 -6.96 17.87 9.20
N PHE A 191 -8.15 17.45 9.61
CA PHE A 191 -9.36 17.58 8.83
C PHE A 191 -10.39 18.47 9.51
N ASP A 192 -11.12 19.24 8.71
CA ASP A 192 -12.28 20.01 9.14
C ASP A 192 -13.39 19.86 8.10
N CYS A 193 -14.64 19.98 8.53
CA CYS A 193 -15.81 19.99 7.65
C CYS A 193 -16.30 21.41 7.37
N GLN A 194 -17.00 21.60 6.24
CA GLN A 194 -17.72 22.83 5.96
C GLN A 194 -18.82 23.11 7.02
N PRO A 195 -19.28 24.37 7.20
CA PRO A 195 -20.17 24.75 8.31
C PRO A 195 -21.47 23.94 8.48
N ALA A 196 -22.03 23.37 7.40
CA ALA A 196 -23.26 22.56 7.44
C ALA A 196 -23.02 21.07 7.78
N PHE A 197 -21.76 20.65 7.92
CA PHE A 197 -21.35 19.26 8.08
C PHE A 197 -20.62 19.03 9.41
N GLU A 198 -20.73 17.82 9.94
CA GLU A 198 -20.07 17.36 11.15
C GLU A 198 -19.01 16.31 10.77
N LEU A 199 -17.83 16.40 11.39
CA LEU A 199 -16.75 15.45 11.19
C LEU A 199 -17.02 14.17 11.97
N LYS A 200 -17.05 13.03 11.29
CA LYS A 200 -17.09 11.69 11.90
C LYS A 200 -15.73 11.01 11.69
N GLY A 201 -15.08 10.65 12.79
CA GLY A 201 -13.74 10.06 12.80
C GLY A 201 -12.72 10.94 13.53
N GLN A 202 -11.43 10.62 13.36
CA GLN A 202 -10.35 11.37 13.99
C GLN A 202 -10.12 12.72 13.30
N LYS A 203 -9.98 13.78 14.09
CA LYS A 203 -9.67 15.12 13.57
C LYS A 203 -8.27 15.20 12.96
N THR A 204 -7.34 14.42 13.51
CA THR A 204 -5.95 14.37 13.08
C THR A 204 -5.51 12.92 12.96
N ILE A 205 -4.83 12.60 11.86
CA ILE A 205 -4.21 11.29 11.64
C ILE A 205 -2.71 11.48 11.41
N THR A 206 -1.91 10.52 11.85
CA THR A 206 -0.44 10.57 11.76
C THR A 206 0.06 9.34 11.02
N CYS A 207 1.02 9.53 10.10
CA CYS A 207 1.62 8.45 9.35
C CYS A 207 2.58 7.66 10.26
N GLN A 208 2.28 6.38 10.48
CA GLN A 208 3.02 5.54 11.40
C GLN A 208 4.18 4.81 10.72
N LYS A 209 5.12 4.30 11.52
CA LYS A 209 6.27 3.50 11.03
C LYS A 209 5.86 2.21 10.31
N SER A 210 4.63 1.74 10.54
CA SER A 210 4.01 0.62 9.83
C SER A 210 3.56 0.96 8.40
N SER A 211 3.82 2.18 7.92
CA SER A 211 3.29 2.73 6.67
C SER A 211 1.75 2.79 6.63
N GLN A 212 1.10 2.73 7.79
CA GLN A 212 -0.34 2.94 7.92
C GLN A 212 -0.63 4.29 8.60
N TRP A 213 -1.75 4.90 8.25
CA TRP A 213 -2.27 6.04 8.99
C TRP A 213 -2.82 5.60 10.35
N SER A 214 -2.67 6.45 11.38
CA SER A 214 -3.12 6.14 12.74
C SER A 214 -4.64 5.95 12.89
N ALA A 215 -5.42 6.41 11.92
CA ALA A 215 -6.86 6.20 11.84
C ALA A 215 -7.34 6.38 10.40
N GLN A 216 -8.56 5.91 10.12
CA GLN A 216 -9.23 6.08 8.85
C GLN A 216 -9.41 7.56 8.50
N LYS A 217 -9.46 7.88 7.21
CA LYS A 217 -9.84 9.23 6.76
C LYS A 217 -11.26 9.53 7.29
N PRO A 218 -11.48 10.64 8.01
CA PRO A 218 -12.79 10.97 8.53
C PRO A 218 -13.76 11.33 7.41
N VAL A 219 -15.07 11.26 7.70
CA VAL A 219 -16.14 11.63 6.75
C VAL A 219 -16.89 12.84 7.28
N CYS A 220 -17.28 13.75 6.39
CA CYS A 220 -18.15 14.87 6.72
C CYS A 220 -19.60 14.52 6.39
N VAL A 221 -20.45 14.45 7.42
CA VAL A 221 -21.88 14.13 7.28
C VAL A 221 -22.75 15.35 7.56
N CYS A 222 -23.89 15.47 6.90
CA CYS A 222 -24.81 16.59 7.15
C CYS A 222 -25.21 16.65 8.63
N LYS A 223 -25.13 17.84 9.24
CA LYS A 223 -25.60 18.04 10.62
C LYS A 223 -27.10 17.73 10.69
N SER A 224 -27.48 16.81 11.57
CA SER A 224 -28.90 16.50 11.78
C SER A 224 -29.61 17.74 12.35
N VAL A 225 -30.54 18.33 11.60
CA VAL A 225 -31.41 19.38 12.12
C VAL A 225 -32.47 18.71 12.98
N ARG A 226 -32.38 18.85 14.30
CA ARG A 226 -33.51 18.50 15.16
C ARG A 226 -34.66 19.44 14.81
N ARG A 227 -35.68 18.93 14.12
CA ARG A 227 -36.96 19.63 13.99
C ARG A 227 -37.48 19.79 15.42
N ARG A 228 -37.54 21.01 15.93
CA ARG A 228 -38.35 21.30 17.12
C ARG A 228 -39.79 21.03 16.69
N LEU A 229 -40.35 19.93 17.18
CA LEU A 229 -41.78 19.69 17.16
C LEU A 229 -42.47 20.72 18.07
#